data_AF-A0A1M6GC66-F1
#
_entry.id   AF-A0A1M6GC66-F1
#
_cell.length_a   1.000
_cell.length_b   1.000
_cell.length_c   1.000
_cell.angle_alpha   90.00
_cell.angle_beta   90.00
_cell.angle_gamma   90.00
#
_symmetry.space_group_name_H-M   'P 1'
#
loop_
_entity.id
_entity.type
_entity.pdbx_description
1 polymer ?
#
loop_
_entity_poly.entity_id
_entity_poly.type
_entity_poly.pdbx_seq_one_letter_code
_entity_poly.pdbx_strand_id
1 'polypeptide(L)'
;MSNIMTQIQEKAQYWKSMDRSDEEKRMEAEKYYKENIMPLLVTMFKESDAQDCEHLILTLGTSYEPVVFSILGLKPKNVLILYTPESKDKLDDVIYFTNLKPSQYEAEEVDSTNILILYEKIKNYYEKHKKPQNIYVDFTGGTKAMSVGCGMAAALIGAKVVYIASNYLNQFRKPEPGTERICFIDNPYEVFGDLKRKESIDLFNKMDYKTAYDLFSELYDTVPGTKEYEALKYLSLAYDQWDSLNISQALESLIKCKSSAEKECIINNNHSLAKHLKILEKQVECLKVLNDVDLKNTNENKGLLFDNIEYIIFMLYQNALRREQQGKYEMASLLLYRILEMMSQSRLWERGIDTEKITEEQYSALGMNPEDLLQKVNYIKRKIGEKQLEALPSEISLLMGYIILGIIRDSLIETENENKLIGKIKEIKGKVISRNNGIFAHGFQFQEKEGYEKFKETVVEYMKKYCETKSISFDEISKELEFIRL
;
A
#
# COMPACT_ATOMS: atom_id res chain seq x y z
N MET A 1 -21.19 36.52 -26.75
CA MET A 1 -20.90 37.11 -25.41
C MET A 1 -21.07 38.64 -25.30
N SER A 2 -20.30 39.51 -25.98
CA SER A 2 -20.34 40.99 -25.71
C SER A 2 -21.72 41.66 -25.88
N ASN A 3 -22.57 41.23 -26.82
CA ASN A 3 -23.92 41.79 -27.03
C ASN A 3 -24.92 41.28 -25.96
N ILE A 4 -24.82 40.00 -25.57
CA ILE A 4 -25.69 39.39 -24.55
C ILE A 4 -25.45 40.03 -23.18
N MET A 5 -24.19 40.29 -22.82
CA MET A 5 -23.88 40.91 -21.53
C MET A 5 -24.44 42.33 -21.41
N THR A 6 -24.39 43.12 -22.49
CA THR A 6 -25.03 44.45 -22.53
C THR A 6 -26.54 44.35 -22.32
N GLN A 7 -27.21 43.40 -22.97
CA GLN A 7 -28.65 43.18 -22.80
C GLN A 7 -29.01 42.74 -21.36
N ILE A 8 -28.19 41.88 -20.76
CA ILE A 8 -28.35 41.48 -19.35
C ILE A 8 -28.25 42.71 -18.46
N GLN A 9 -27.23 43.55 -18.66
CA GLN A 9 -27.02 44.75 -17.84
C GLN A 9 -28.19 45.75 -17.98
N GLU A 10 -28.65 46.02 -19.19
CA GLU A 10 -29.79 46.92 -19.44
C GLU A 10 -31.08 46.42 -18.76
N LYS A 11 -31.42 45.15 -18.95
CA LYS A 11 -32.60 44.54 -18.31
C LYS A 11 -32.46 44.43 -16.81
N ALA A 12 -31.25 44.17 -16.30
CA ALA A 12 -30.97 44.14 -14.88
C ALA A 12 -31.09 45.53 -14.24
N GLN A 13 -30.70 46.61 -14.93
CA GLN A 13 -30.90 47.98 -14.46
C GLN A 13 -32.38 48.32 -14.33
N TYR A 14 -33.19 47.98 -15.35
CA TYR A 14 -34.64 48.14 -15.27
C TYR A 14 -35.25 47.30 -14.14
N TRP A 15 -34.87 46.02 -14.03
CA TRP A 15 -35.33 45.17 -12.93
C TRP A 15 -34.97 45.74 -11.56
N LYS A 16 -33.77 46.30 -11.38
CA LYS A 16 -33.35 46.96 -10.14
C LYS A 16 -34.19 48.20 -9.82
N SER A 17 -34.70 48.93 -10.81
CA SER A 17 -35.54 50.12 -10.61
C SER A 17 -37.02 49.81 -10.35
N MET A 18 -37.47 48.57 -10.56
CA MET A 18 -38.86 48.17 -10.29
C MET A 18 -39.23 48.32 -8.82
N ASP A 19 -40.46 48.78 -8.58
CA ASP A 19 -41.03 48.91 -7.24
C ASP A 19 -41.25 47.53 -6.60
N ARG A 20 -41.02 47.45 -5.28
CA ARG A 20 -41.12 46.23 -4.45
C ARG A 20 -41.75 46.51 -3.09
N SER A 21 -42.54 47.59 -3.00
CA SER A 21 -43.19 48.06 -1.77
C SER A 21 -44.14 47.03 -1.15
N ASP A 22 -44.72 46.16 -1.98
CA ASP A 22 -45.72 45.16 -1.61
C ASP A 22 -45.50 43.84 -2.37
N GLU A 23 -46.27 42.82 -2.02
CA GLU A 23 -46.09 41.46 -2.55
C GLU A 23 -46.48 41.34 -4.04
N GLU A 24 -47.48 42.11 -4.49
CA GLU A 24 -47.90 42.09 -5.90
C GLU A 24 -46.79 42.62 -6.80
N LYS A 25 -46.21 43.76 -6.45
CA LYS A 25 -45.08 44.35 -7.18
C LYS A 25 -43.80 43.51 -7.10
N ARG A 26 -43.59 42.80 -5.99
CA ARG A 26 -42.50 41.80 -5.90
C ARG A 26 -42.72 40.67 -6.89
N MET A 27 -43.93 40.14 -7.00
CA MET A 27 -44.26 39.11 -7.99
C MET A 27 -44.09 39.64 -9.43
N GLU A 28 -44.41 40.90 -9.70
CA GLU A 28 -44.14 41.53 -11.01
C GLU A 28 -42.63 41.61 -11.32
N ALA A 29 -41.81 41.98 -10.34
CA ALA A 29 -40.36 42.02 -10.50
C ALA A 29 -39.76 40.61 -10.71
N GLU A 30 -40.28 39.59 -10.02
CA GLU A 30 -39.90 38.19 -10.20
C GLU A 30 -40.32 37.67 -11.59
N LYS A 31 -41.54 37.99 -12.02
CA LYS A 31 -42.04 37.65 -13.36
C LYS A 31 -41.18 38.31 -14.44
N TYR A 32 -40.86 39.59 -14.28
CA TYR A 32 -39.97 40.31 -15.20
C TYR A 32 -38.61 39.61 -15.28
N TYR A 33 -38.01 39.27 -14.14
CA TYR A 33 -36.74 38.54 -14.10
C TYR A 33 -36.81 37.24 -14.89
N LYS A 34 -37.83 36.42 -14.62
CA LYS A 34 -38.06 35.12 -15.25
C LYS A 34 -38.26 35.22 -16.76
N GLU A 35 -39.00 36.23 -17.22
CA GLU A 35 -39.35 36.38 -18.64
C GLU A 35 -38.26 37.11 -19.46
N ASN A 36 -37.50 38.01 -18.83
CA ASN A 36 -36.61 38.93 -19.55
C ASN A 36 -35.12 38.70 -19.29
N ILE A 37 -34.75 38.30 -18.07
CA ILE A 37 -33.34 38.15 -17.67
C ILE A 37 -32.92 36.69 -17.74
N MET A 38 -33.72 35.77 -17.18
CA MET A 38 -33.39 34.34 -17.15
C MET A 38 -33.08 33.74 -18.53
N PRO A 39 -33.80 34.03 -19.63
CA PRO A 39 -33.47 33.49 -20.95
C PRO A 39 -32.08 33.92 -21.47
N LEU A 40 -31.64 35.13 -21.10
CA LEU A 40 -30.31 35.63 -21.46
C LEU A 40 -29.22 34.92 -20.67
N LEU A 41 -29.44 34.70 -19.37
CA LEU A 41 -28.52 33.92 -18.51
C LEU A 41 -28.43 32.46 -18.98
N VAL A 42 -29.57 31.85 -19.35
CA VAL A 42 -29.60 30.51 -19.95
C VAL A 42 -28.76 30.43 -21.22
N THR A 43 -28.85 31.44 -22.09
CA THR A 43 -28.04 31.51 -23.31
C THR A 43 -26.55 31.62 -22.95
N MET A 44 -26.20 32.48 -21.99
CA MET A 44 -24.83 32.65 -21.50
C MET A 44 -24.21 31.33 -21.02
N PHE A 45 -24.94 30.55 -20.20
CA PHE A 45 -24.44 29.25 -19.71
C PHE A 45 -24.48 28.13 -20.76
N LYS A 46 -25.33 28.21 -21.78
CA LYS A 46 -25.28 27.27 -22.91
C LYS A 46 -24.05 27.48 -23.77
N GLU A 47 -23.66 28.74 -23.97
CA GLU A 47 -22.50 29.17 -24.75
C GLU A 47 -21.16 29.01 -24.02
N SER A 48 -21.16 28.80 -22.70
CA SER A 48 -19.92 28.58 -21.94
C SER A 48 -19.27 27.24 -22.31
N ASP A 49 -17.94 27.19 -22.17
CA ASP A 49 -17.17 25.96 -22.37
C ASP A 49 -17.74 24.83 -21.49
N ALA A 50 -18.09 23.74 -22.16
CA ALA A 50 -18.67 22.58 -21.52
C ALA A 50 -17.59 21.80 -20.76
N GLN A 51 -17.92 21.38 -19.55
CA GLN A 51 -17.13 20.37 -18.85
C GLN A 51 -17.65 18.98 -19.23
N ASP A 52 -16.75 18.00 -19.36
CA ASP A 52 -17.16 16.60 -19.56
C ASP A 52 -17.74 16.08 -18.24
N CYS A 53 -19.06 16.15 -18.11
CA CYS A 53 -19.83 15.68 -16.95
C CYS A 53 -20.72 14.51 -17.37
N GLU A 54 -20.53 13.34 -16.77
CA GLU A 54 -21.42 12.20 -17.02
C GLU A 54 -22.61 12.20 -16.07
N HIS A 55 -22.34 12.40 -14.78
CA HIS A 55 -23.36 12.40 -13.73
C HIS A 55 -23.30 13.69 -12.91
N LEU A 56 -24.44 14.32 -12.69
CA LEU A 56 -24.59 15.48 -11.81
C LEU A 56 -25.62 15.18 -10.72
N ILE A 57 -25.23 15.29 -9.46
CA ILE A 57 -26.12 15.25 -8.31
C ILE A 57 -26.25 16.68 -7.79
N LEU A 58 -27.46 17.15 -7.54
CA LEU A 58 -27.68 18.51 -7.05
C LEU A 58 -28.86 18.60 -6.09
N THR A 59 -28.84 19.62 -5.25
CA THR A 59 -29.94 19.95 -4.33
C THR A 59 -30.74 21.15 -4.81
N LEU A 60 -32.07 21.08 -4.72
CA LEU A 60 -33.00 22.11 -5.12
C LEU A 60 -33.66 22.75 -3.88
N GLY A 61 -33.40 24.04 -3.69
CA GLY A 61 -34.02 24.87 -2.65
C GLY A 61 -35.05 25.84 -3.23
N THR A 62 -35.26 26.97 -2.55
CA THR A 62 -36.23 27.99 -2.97
C THR A 62 -35.85 28.75 -4.24
N SER A 63 -34.58 28.68 -4.65
CA SER A 63 -34.04 29.30 -5.88
C SER A 63 -33.69 28.23 -6.90
N TYR A 64 -34.33 28.28 -8.07
CA TYR A 64 -34.11 27.32 -9.16
C TYR A 64 -32.97 27.73 -10.10
N GLU A 65 -32.64 29.02 -10.13
CA GLU A 65 -31.73 29.61 -11.10
C GLU A 65 -30.31 29.01 -11.03
N PRO A 66 -29.69 28.87 -9.84
CA PRO A 66 -28.37 28.27 -9.74
C PRO A 66 -28.34 26.82 -10.26
N VAL A 67 -29.38 26.04 -9.95
CA VAL A 67 -29.52 24.66 -10.42
C VAL A 67 -29.58 24.59 -11.94
N VAL A 68 -30.32 25.50 -12.58
CA VAL A 68 -30.36 25.62 -14.04
C VAL A 68 -28.97 25.91 -14.60
N PHE A 69 -28.22 26.83 -13.99
CA PHE A 69 -26.89 27.21 -14.45
C PHE A 69 -25.90 26.05 -14.34
N SER A 70 -25.94 25.26 -13.27
CA SER A 70 -25.09 24.08 -13.09
C SER A 70 -25.36 23.03 -14.18
N ILE A 71 -26.63 22.73 -14.45
CA ILE A 71 -27.01 21.77 -15.50
C ILE A 71 -26.56 22.27 -16.88
N LEU A 72 -26.76 23.55 -17.20
CA LEU A 72 -26.42 24.11 -18.51
C LEU A 72 -24.92 24.24 -18.74
N GLY A 73 -24.15 24.62 -17.72
CA GLY A 73 -22.70 24.78 -17.84
C GLY A 73 -21.94 23.45 -17.77
N LEU A 74 -22.40 22.50 -16.96
CA LEU A 74 -21.77 21.17 -16.88
C LEU A 74 -22.25 20.19 -17.96
N LYS A 75 -23.44 20.40 -18.55
CA LYS A 75 -24.02 19.55 -19.61
C LYS A 75 -24.00 18.04 -19.28
N PRO A 76 -24.52 17.62 -18.12
CA PRO A 76 -24.48 16.23 -17.68
C PRO A 76 -25.30 15.29 -18.58
N LYS A 77 -24.86 14.03 -18.68
CA LYS A 77 -25.65 12.97 -19.34
C LYS A 77 -26.83 12.54 -18.48
N ASN A 78 -26.61 12.40 -17.17
CA ASN A 78 -27.61 12.00 -16.17
C ASN A 78 -27.60 12.96 -14.97
N VAL A 79 -28.78 13.28 -14.44
CA VAL A 79 -28.95 14.22 -13.32
C VAL A 79 -29.76 13.58 -12.19
N LEU A 80 -29.33 13.74 -10.94
CA LEU A 80 -30.15 13.51 -9.76
C LEU A 80 -30.49 14.85 -9.12
N ILE A 81 -31.78 15.17 -8.99
CA ILE A 81 -32.28 16.39 -8.37
C ILE A 81 -32.92 16.01 -7.03
N LEU A 82 -32.31 16.46 -5.94
CA LEU A 82 -32.79 16.25 -4.57
C LEU A 82 -33.55 17.49 -4.11
N TYR A 83 -34.86 17.39 -3.94
CA TYR A 83 -35.73 18.53 -3.61
C TYR A 83 -36.46 18.33 -2.29
N THR A 84 -36.90 19.41 -1.64
CA THR A 84 -37.76 19.34 -0.45
C THR A 84 -39.22 19.53 -0.86
N PRO A 85 -40.20 19.12 -0.02
CA PRO A 85 -41.61 19.35 -0.33
C PRO A 85 -41.92 20.81 -0.71
N GLU A 86 -41.24 21.77 -0.10
CA GLU A 86 -41.41 23.21 -0.33
C GLU A 86 -40.76 23.73 -1.62
N SER A 87 -39.80 23.00 -2.20
CA SER A 87 -39.14 23.37 -3.47
C SER A 87 -39.61 22.56 -4.67
N LYS A 88 -40.62 21.70 -4.49
CA LYS A 88 -41.15 20.85 -5.56
C LYS A 88 -41.68 21.64 -6.76
N ASP A 89 -42.34 22.77 -6.51
CA ASP A 89 -42.84 23.66 -7.58
C ASP A 89 -41.71 24.27 -8.42
N LYS A 90 -40.52 24.44 -7.83
CA LYS A 90 -39.34 24.96 -8.52
C LYS A 90 -38.75 23.98 -9.52
N LEU A 91 -39.07 22.69 -9.40
CA LEU A 91 -38.62 21.68 -10.36
C LEU A 91 -39.12 21.97 -11.77
N ASP A 92 -40.36 22.46 -11.92
CA ASP A 92 -40.95 22.78 -13.21
C ASP A 92 -40.12 23.85 -13.95
N ASP A 93 -39.63 24.85 -13.22
CA ASP A 93 -38.77 25.90 -13.76
C ASP A 93 -37.39 25.37 -14.15
N VAL A 94 -36.82 24.47 -13.33
CA VAL A 94 -35.56 23.80 -13.68
C VAL A 94 -35.71 23.04 -15.00
N ILE A 95 -36.75 22.21 -15.13
CA ILE A 95 -36.98 21.41 -16.34
C ILE A 95 -37.26 22.31 -17.55
N TYR A 96 -38.08 23.36 -17.39
CA TYR A 96 -38.40 24.31 -18.44
C TYR A 96 -37.15 24.99 -19.02
N PHE A 97 -36.27 25.55 -18.17
CA PHE A 97 -35.11 26.30 -18.66
C PHE A 97 -33.94 25.41 -19.14
N THR A 98 -33.81 24.21 -18.58
CA THR A 98 -32.75 23.25 -18.95
C THR A 98 -33.11 22.40 -20.16
N ASN A 99 -34.40 22.18 -20.42
CA ASN A 99 -34.92 21.27 -21.43
C ASN A 99 -34.41 19.82 -21.25
N LEU A 100 -34.22 19.39 -19.99
CA LEU A 100 -33.88 18.00 -19.67
C LEU A 100 -35.03 17.07 -20.08
N LYS A 101 -34.69 15.95 -20.73
CA LYS A 101 -35.67 14.90 -21.03
C LYS A 101 -35.93 14.06 -19.78
N PRO A 102 -37.12 13.45 -19.63
CA PRO A 102 -37.41 12.52 -18.52
C PRO A 102 -36.41 11.36 -18.38
N SER A 103 -35.75 10.97 -19.48
CA SER A 103 -34.71 9.93 -19.46
C SER A 103 -33.36 10.40 -18.92
N GLN A 104 -33.16 11.71 -18.72
CA GLN A 104 -31.89 12.32 -18.32
C GLN A 104 -31.87 12.72 -16.84
N TYR A 105 -33.01 12.68 -16.13
CA TYR A 105 -33.05 13.06 -14.73
C TYR A 105 -33.88 12.12 -13.86
N GLU A 106 -33.47 12.02 -12.61
CA GLU A 106 -34.22 11.43 -11.51
C GLU A 106 -34.47 12.55 -10.49
N ALA A 107 -35.70 12.68 -9.99
CA ALA A 107 -36.05 13.68 -8.98
C ALA A 107 -36.54 12.97 -7.71
N GLU A 108 -35.84 13.18 -6.60
CA GLU A 108 -36.08 12.49 -5.34
C GLU A 108 -36.36 13.49 -4.23
N GLU A 109 -37.44 13.26 -3.49
CA GLU A 109 -37.82 14.08 -2.35
C GLU A 109 -36.94 13.74 -1.14
N VAL A 110 -36.44 14.76 -0.44
CA VAL A 110 -35.63 14.65 0.77
C VAL A 110 -36.13 15.60 1.86
N ASP A 111 -35.96 15.21 3.11
CA ASP A 111 -36.23 16.05 4.27
C ASP A 111 -34.98 16.89 4.60
N SER A 112 -35.15 18.21 4.64
CA SER A 112 -34.08 19.16 4.96
C SER A 112 -33.47 19.00 6.37
N THR A 113 -34.16 18.28 7.26
CA THR A 113 -33.74 17.99 8.64
C THR A 113 -33.17 16.58 8.82
N ASN A 114 -33.42 15.68 7.87
CA ASN A 114 -32.91 14.30 7.91
C ASN A 114 -31.93 14.02 6.77
N ILE A 115 -30.67 14.36 7.02
CA ILE A 115 -29.56 14.19 6.07
C ILE A 115 -29.27 12.70 5.75
N LEU A 116 -29.67 11.75 6.59
CA LEU A 116 -29.47 10.33 6.30
C LEU A 116 -30.24 9.89 5.05
N ILE A 117 -31.47 10.39 4.86
CA ILE A 117 -32.26 10.11 3.66
C ILE A 117 -31.55 10.65 2.42
N LEU A 118 -30.97 11.85 2.52
CA LEU A 118 -30.16 12.43 1.44
C LEU A 118 -28.98 11.51 1.09
N TYR A 119 -28.25 10.98 2.08
CA TYR A 119 -27.16 10.03 1.83
C TYR A 119 -27.63 8.73 1.17
N GLU A 120 -28.75 8.18 1.63
CA GLU A 120 -29.34 6.97 1.04
C GLU A 120 -29.72 7.17 -0.42
N LYS A 121 -30.35 8.30 -0.76
CA LYS A 121 -30.73 8.62 -2.15
C LYS A 121 -29.51 8.78 -3.05
N ILE A 122 -28.48 9.48 -2.57
CA ILE A 122 -27.21 9.64 -3.30
C ILE A 122 -26.53 8.29 -3.51
N LYS A 123 -26.44 7.46 -2.47
CA LYS A 123 -25.83 6.13 -2.55
C LYS A 123 -26.57 5.23 -3.53
N ASN A 124 -27.90 5.19 -3.45
CA ASN A 124 -28.72 4.36 -4.35
C ASN A 124 -28.53 4.76 -5.81
N TYR A 125 -28.49 6.07 -6.09
CA TYR A 125 -28.19 6.57 -7.43
C TYR A 125 -26.78 6.17 -7.88
N TYR A 126 -25.77 6.37 -7.03
CA TYR A 126 -24.37 6.01 -7.31
C TYR A 126 -24.19 4.52 -7.62
N GLU A 127 -24.82 3.64 -6.84
CA GLU A 127 -24.78 2.19 -7.06
C GLU A 127 -25.56 1.77 -8.30
N LYS A 128 -26.75 2.33 -8.53
CA LYS A 128 -27.59 2.08 -9.72
C LYS A 128 -26.85 2.40 -11.02
N HIS A 129 -26.05 3.46 -11.02
CA HIS A 129 -25.22 3.88 -12.16
C HIS A 129 -23.83 3.24 -12.18
N LYS A 130 -23.64 2.12 -11.46
CA LYS A 130 -22.40 1.32 -11.43
C LYS A 130 -21.17 2.09 -10.97
N LYS A 131 -21.32 2.97 -9.98
CA LYS A 131 -20.24 3.72 -9.33
C LYS A 131 -19.41 4.55 -10.33
N PRO A 132 -20.04 5.50 -11.04
CA PRO A 132 -19.37 6.28 -12.07
C PRO A 132 -18.21 7.10 -11.49
N GLN A 133 -17.11 7.19 -12.25
CA GLN A 133 -15.93 7.97 -11.85
C GLN A 133 -16.06 9.46 -12.22
N ASN A 134 -16.76 9.78 -13.32
CA ASN A 134 -16.96 11.15 -13.77
C ASN A 134 -18.28 11.74 -13.23
N ILE A 135 -18.31 11.99 -11.93
CA ILE A 135 -19.48 12.47 -11.20
C ILE A 135 -19.21 13.81 -10.52
N TYR A 136 -20.21 14.69 -10.56
CA TYR A 136 -20.20 16.03 -9.99
C TYR A 136 -21.32 16.17 -8.97
N VAL A 137 -21.06 16.92 -7.91
CA VAL A 137 -22.06 17.28 -6.90
C VAL A 137 -22.12 18.80 -6.79
N ASP A 138 -23.31 19.36 -7.02
CA ASP A 138 -23.61 20.76 -6.79
C ASP A 138 -24.39 20.95 -5.48
N PHE A 139 -23.82 21.72 -4.56
CA PHE A 139 -24.43 21.98 -3.25
C PHE A 139 -25.03 23.39 -3.12
N THR A 140 -25.13 24.15 -4.21
CA THR A 140 -25.54 25.56 -4.22
C THR A 140 -26.98 25.75 -3.74
N GLY A 141 -27.88 24.87 -4.18
CA GLY A 141 -29.29 24.90 -3.78
C GLY A 141 -29.56 24.08 -2.52
N GLY A 142 -30.70 24.34 -1.87
CA GLY A 142 -31.13 23.62 -0.66
C GLY A 142 -30.79 24.33 0.65
N THR A 143 -31.08 23.69 1.78
CA THR A 143 -30.73 24.25 3.10
C THR A 143 -29.24 24.07 3.39
N LYS A 144 -28.70 24.83 4.34
CA LYS A 144 -27.29 24.68 4.77
C LYS A 144 -26.94 23.24 5.15
N ALA A 145 -27.87 22.53 5.80
CA ALA A 145 -27.68 21.14 6.18
C ALA A 145 -27.60 20.22 4.93
N MET A 146 -28.48 20.43 3.95
CA MET A 146 -28.44 19.69 2.67
C MET A 146 -27.14 19.96 1.91
N SER A 147 -26.70 21.22 1.84
CA SER A 147 -25.45 21.60 1.18
C SER A 147 -24.23 20.92 1.81
N VAL A 148 -24.14 20.93 3.14
CA VAL A 148 -23.07 20.23 3.89
C VAL A 148 -23.16 18.72 3.65
N GLY A 149 -24.36 18.14 3.73
CA GLY A 149 -24.58 16.72 3.46
C GLY A 149 -24.13 16.33 2.06
N CYS A 150 -24.58 17.05 1.02
CA CYS A 150 -24.13 16.80 -0.35
C CYS A 150 -22.62 16.90 -0.51
N GLY A 151 -21.97 17.91 0.09
CA GLY A 151 -20.51 18.02 0.09
C GLY A 151 -19.81 16.82 0.76
N MET A 152 -20.32 16.36 1.91
CA MET A 152 -19.78 15.17 2.59
C MET A 152 -19.96 13.89 1.77
N ALA A 153 -21.15 13.70 1.19
CA ALA A 153 -21.44 12.56 0.32
C ALA A 153 -20.55 12.57 -0.93
N ALA A 154 -20.32 13.75 -1.51
CA ALA A 154 -19.44 13.93 -2.65
C ALA A 154 -18.01 13.45 -2.36
N ALA A 155 -17.47 13.84 -1.20
CA ALA A 155 -16.13 13.42 -0.78
C ALA A 155 -16.03 11.89 -0.61
N LEU A 156 -17.08 11.24 -0.09
CA LEU A 156 -17.11 9.78 0.10
C LEU A 156 -17.19 9.00 -1.20
N ILE A 157 -17.84 9.53 -2.24
CA ILE A 157 -17.99 8.86 -3.54
C ILE A 157 -16.94 9.32 -4.57
N GLY A 158 -15.99 10.18 -4.18
CA GLY A 158 -14.96 10.72 -5.07
C GLY A 158 -15.48 11.70 -6.12
N ALA A 159 -16.62 12.35 -5.88
CA ALA A 159 -17.21 13.31 -6.81
C ALA A 159 -16.49 14.66 -6.80
N LYS A 160 -16.44 15.32 -7.96
CA LYS A 160 -16.03 16.73 -8.06
C LYS A 160 -17.11 17.61 -7.46
N VAL A 161 -16.71 18.48 -6.54
CA VAL A 161 -17.65 19.37 -5.86
C VAL A 161 -17.69 20.72 -6.56
N VAL A 162 -18.88 21.19 -6.91
CA VAL A 162 -19.10 22.47 -7.60
C VAL A 162 -20.16 23.33 -6.89
N TYR A 163 -20.11 24.63 -7.15
CA TYR A 163 -21.17 25.55 -6.77
C TYR A 163 -21.25 26.75 -7.73
N ILE A 164 -22.40 27.42 -7.78
CA ILE A 164 -22.56 28.67 -8.51
C ILE A 164 -22.24 29.86 -7.58
N ALA A 165 -21.12 30.52 -7.85
CA ALA A 165 -20.77 31.77 -7.21
C ALA A 165 -21.42 32.95 -7.94
N SER A 166 -21.82 33.99 -7.21
CA SER A 166 -22.36 35.22 -7.76
C SER A 166 -22.17 36.41 -6.81
N ASN A 167 -22.30 37.64 -7.31
CA ASN A 167 -22.37 38.82 -6.45
C ASN A 167 -23.80 38.93 -5.90
N TYR A 168 -23.99 38.69 -4.60
CA TYR A 168 -25.32 38.68 -4.01
C TYR A 168 -25.82 40.10 -3.67
N LEU A 169 -27.02 40.45 -4.15
CA LEU A 169 -27.64 41.73 -3.86
C LEU A 169 -28.64 41.60 -2.71
N ASN A 170 -28.20 41.92 -1.49
CA ASN A 170 -28.99 41.80 -0.27
C ASN A 170 -30.37 42.49 -0.34
N GLN A 171 -30.44 43.66 -0.97
CA GLN A 171 -31.68 44.42 -1.13
C GLN A 171 -32.74 43.66 -1.94
N PHE A 172 -32.32 42.87 -2.92
CA PHE A 172 -33.21 42.13 -3.81
C PHE A 172 -33.29 40.64 -3.46
N ARG A 173 -32.51 40.19 -2.45
CA ARG A 173 -32.36 38.78 -2.06
C ARG A 173 -32.05 37.85 -3.25
N LYS A 174 -31.33 38.36 -4.26
CA LYS A 174 -31.00 37.69 -5.51
C LYS A 174 -29.56 37.96 -5.94
N PRO A 175 -28.94 37.04 -6.70
CA PRO A 175 -27.72 37.32 -7.43
C PRO A 175 -27.83 38.54 -8.35
N GLU A 176 -26.71 39.24 -8.56
CA GLU A 176 -26.58 40.23 -9.61
C GLU A 176 -26.51 39.53 -10.98
N PRO A 177 -27.46 39.80 -11.90
CA PRO A 177 -27.50 39.12 -13.19
C PRO A 177 -26.21 39.30 -14.01
N GLY A 178 -25.69 38.18 -14.51
CA GLY A 178 -24.48 38.14 -15.34
C GLY A 178 -23.18 38.01 -14.53
N THR A 179 -23.26 37.87 -13.21
CA THR A 179 -22.09 37.64 -12.34
C THR A 179 -21.93 36.17 -11.92
N GLU A 180 -22.91 35.33 -12.29
CA GLU A 180 -22.94 33.91 -11.97
C GLU A 180 -21.83 33.15 -12.71
N ARG A 181 -21.13 32.28 -11.98
CA ARG A 181 -20.07 31.43 -12.53
C ARG A 181 -20.00 30.11 -11.79
N ILE A 182 -19.64 29.05 -12.51
CA ILE A 182 -19.33 27.75 -11.90
C ILE A 182 -17.97 27.85 -11.21
N CYS A 183 -17.92 27.47 -9.94
CA CYS A 183 -16.71 27.33 -9.16
C CYS A 183 -16.54 25.88 -8.72
N PHE A 184 -15.29 25.44 -8.66
CA PHE A 184 -14.89 24.13 -8.19
C PHE A 184 -14.35 24.24 -6.77
N ILE A 185 -14.58 23.21 -5.96
CA ILE A 185 -13.88 23.03 -4.69
C ILE A 185 -12.78 21.99 -4.93
N ASP A 186 -11.56 22.38 -4.60
CA ASP A 186 -10.40 21.50 -4.67
C ASP A 186 -10.54 20.33 -3.69
N ASN A 187 -9.94 19.19 -4.03
CA ASN A 187 -10.08 17.99 -3.23
C ASN A 187 -9.41 18.19 -1.86
N PRO A 188 -10.09 17.98 -0.72
CA PRO A 188 -9.47 18.12 0.61
C PRO A 188 -8.24 17.22 0.81
N TYR A 189 -8.12 16.11 0.06
CA TYR A 189 -6.91 15.29 0.07
C TYR A 189 -5.65 16.01 -0.45
N GLU A 190 -5.79 17.09 -1.21
CA GLU A 190 -4.65 17.95 -1.60
C GLU A 190 -3.97 18.57 -0.37
N VAL A 191 -4.68 18.71 0.75
CA VAL A 191 -4.15 19.25 2.01
C VAL A 191 -4.04 18.17 3.10
N PHE A 192 -4.99 17.24 3.16
CA PHE A 192 -5.05 16.22 4.22
C PHE A 192 -4.42 14.88 3.85
N GLY A 193 -3.94 14.70 2.61
CA GLY A 193 -3.20 13.51 2.19
C GLY A 193 -2.00 13.21 3.09
N ASP A 194 -1.40 14.24 3.70
CA ASP A 194 -0.29 14.13 4.64
C ASP A 194 -0.59 13.27 5.87
N LEU A 195 -1.82 13.30 6.40
CA LEU A 195 -2.21 12.51 7.57
C LEU A 195 -2.23 11.02 7.22
N LYS A 196 -2.85 10.68 6.09
CA LYS A 196 -2.94 9.31 5.60
C LYS A 196 -1.57 8.80 5.15
N ARG A 197 -0.77 9.64 4.51
CA ARG A 197 0.64 9.36 4.19
C ARG A 197 1.42 9.01 5.46
N LYS A 198 1.26 9.78 6.54
CA LYS A 198 1.92 9.52 7.82
C LYS A 198 1.50 8.17 8.41
N GLU A 199 0.19 7.88 8.41
CA GLU A 199 -0.34 6.59 8.86
C GLU A 199 0.24 5.41 8.04
N SER A 200 0.29 5.54 6.70
CA SER A 200 0.88 4.55 5.82
C SER A 200 2.37 4.31 6.11
N ILE A 201 3.14 5.38 6.37
CA ILE A 201 4.55 5.28 6.76
C ILE A 201 4.70 4.60 8.12
N ASP A 202 3.85 4.92 9.09
CA ASP A 202 3.88 4.30 10.43
C ASP A 202 3.58 2.80 10.36
N LEU A 203 2.62 2.38 9.53
CA LEU A 203 2.31 0.97 9.27
C LEU A 203 3.46 0.25 8.56
N PHE A 204 4.02 0.87 7.51
CA PHE A 204 5.19 0.36 6.80
C PHE A 204 6.37 0.13 7.76
N ASN A 205 6.67 1.11 8.61
CA ASN A 205 7.76 1.05 9.58
C ASN A 205 7.51 0.04 10.71
N LYS A 206 6.26 -0.39 10.92
CA LYS A 206 5.88 -1.50 11.80
C LYS A 206 5.88 -2.87 11.08
N MET A 207 6.34 -2.90 9.83
CA MET A 207 6.37 -4.08 8.95
C MET A 207 4.97 -4.60 8.58
N ASP A 208 3.94 -3.75 8.67
CA ASP A 208 2.61 -4.04 8.11
C ASP A 208 2.57 -3.58 6.65
N TYR A 209 3.37 -4.26 5.84
CA TYR A 209 3.60 -3.89 4.45
C TYR A 209 2.35 -4.04 3.59
N LYS A 210 1.49 -5.01 3.90
CA LYS A 210 0.24 -5.24 3.17
C LYS A 210 -0.73 -4.10 3.36
N THR A 211 -1.00 -3.67 4.60
CA THR A 211 -1.91 -2.54 4.84
C THR A 211 -1.30 -1.22 4.34
N ALA A 212 0.02 -1.03 4.48
CA ALA A 212 0.71 0.11 3.89
C ALA A 212 0.52 0.17 2.36
N TYR A 213 0.64 -0.96 1.66
CA TYR A 213 0.39 -1.04 0.21
C TYR A 213 -1.04 -0.61 -0.15
N ASP A 214 -2.04 -1.09 0.57
CA ASP A 214 -3.44 -0.76 0.29
C ASP A 214 -3.70 0.75 0.46
N LEU A 215 -3.18 1.36 1.53
CA LEU A 215 -3.32 2.81 1.77
C LEU A 215 -2.51 3.67 0.78
N PHE A 216 -1.28 3.27 0.42
CA PHE A 216 -0.52 3.98 -0.61
C PHE A 216 -1.14 3.83 -2.00
N SER A 217 -1.83 2.71 -2.28
CA SER A 217 -2.60 2.55 -3.52
C SER A 217 -3.78 3.51 -3.56
N GLU A 218 -4.51 3.65 -2.45
CA GLU A 218 -5.59 4.64 -2.35
C GLU A 218 -5.07 6.08 -2.50
N LEU A 219 -3.95 6.42 -1.87
CA LEU A 219 -3.32 7.73 -2.03
C LEU A 219 -2.88 8.00 -3.48
N TYR A 220 -2.35 6.99 -4.17
CA TYR A 220 -1.99 7.09 -5.58
C TYR A 220 -3.21 7.35 -6.48
N ASP A 221 -4.35 6.73 -6.18
CA ASP A 221 -5.57 6.91 -6.98
C ASP A 221 -6.28 8.24 -6.69
N THR A 222 -6.15 8.78 -5.47
CA THR A 222 -6.90 9.95 -5.00
C THR A 222 -6.13 11.26 -5.02
N VAL A 223 -4.79 11.23 -4.97
CA VAL A 223 -3.93 12.43 -5.01
C VAL A 223 -3.31 12.59 -6.41
N PRO A 224 -3.80 13.54 -7.22
CA PRO A 224 -3.29 13.72 -8.58
C PRO A 224 -1.86 14.31 -8.59
N GLY A 225 -1.07 13.95 -9.59
CA GLY A 225 0.15 14.69 -9.96
C GLY A 225 1.46 14.27 -9.30
N THR A 226 1.48 13.30 -8.37
CA THR A 226 2.73 12.75 -7.79
C THR A 226 2.90 11.26 -8.09
N LYS A 227 4.15 10.82 -8.35
CA LYS A 227 4.51 9.40 -8.43
C LYS A 227 5.13 8.87 -7.13
N GLU A 228 5.21 9.68 -6.09
CA GLU A 228 5.66 9.26 -4.76
C GLU A 228 4.87 8.04 -4.28
N TYR A 229 3.54 8.11 -4.32
CA TYR A 229 2.68 7.03 -3.85
C TYR A 229 2.76 5.78 -4.74
N GLU A 230 3.12 5.94 -6.02
CA GLU A 230 3.43 4.79 -6.89
C GLU A 230 4.68 4.05 -6.42
N ALA A 231 5.75 4.79 -6.09
CA ALA A 231 6.98 4.19 -5.57
C ALA A 231 6.74 3.53 -4.21
N LEU A 232 6.06 4.23 -3.29
CA LEU A 232 5.80 3.74 -1.93
C LEU A 232 4.86 2.53 -1.89
N LYS A 233 3.83 2.48 -2.75
CA LYS A 233 2.97 1.29 -2.83
C LYS A 233 3.79 0.10 -3.35
N TYR A 234 4.60 0.25 -4.39
CA TYR A 234 5.39 -0.86 -4.92
C TYR A 234 6.49 -1.32 -3.96
N LEU A 235 7.09 -0.41 -3.19
CA LEU A 235 8.02 -0.78 -2.11
C LEU A 235 7.32 -1.66 -1.07
N SER A 236 6.14 -1.22 -0.62
CA SER A 236 5.33 -1.95 0.36
C SER A 236 4.97 -3.35 -0.16
N LEU A 237 4.51 -3.44 -1.41
CA LEU A 237 4.19 -4.72 -2.04
C LEU A 237 5.41 -5.63 -2.18
N ALA A 238 6.55 -5.09 -2.59
CA ALA A 238 7.78 -5.86 -2.73
C ALA A 238 8.24 -6.44 -1.39
N TYR A 239 8.18 -5.66 -0.31
CA TYR A 239 8.59 -6.11 1.03
C TYR A 239 7.61 -7.12 1.64
N ASP A 240 6.30 -6.98 1.41
CA ASP A 240 5.31 -8.00 1.81
C ASP A 240 5.58 -9.35 1.11
N GLN A 241 5.78 -9.31 -0.21
CA GLN A 241 6.08 -10.49 -1.01
C GLN A 241 7.42 -11.11 -0.63
N TRP A 242 8.45 -10.30 -0.40
CA TRP A 242 9.77 -10.76 -0.01
C TRP A 242 9.75 -11.37 1.40
N ASP A 243 9.07 -10.73 2.36
CA ASP A 243 8.94 -11.27 3.72
C ASP A 243 8.18 -12.60 3.76
N SER A 244 7.30 -12.83 2.77
CA SER A 244 6.57 -14.07 2.52
C SER A 244 7.31 -15.06 1.61
N LEU A 245 8.57 -14.80 1.26
CA LEU A 245 9.42 -15.63 0.38
C LEU A 245 8.90 -15.79 -1.06
N ASN A 246 8.01 -14.90 -1.53
CA ASN A 246 7.55 -14.83 -2.92
C ASN A 246 8.56 -14.04 -3.78
N ILE A 247 9.78 -14.57 -3.93
CA ILE A 247 10.94 -13.87 -4.50
C ILE A 247 10.68 -13.30 -5.90
N SER A 248 10.08 -14.08 -6.79
CA SER A 248 9.79 -13.65 -8.17
C SER A 248 8.86 -12.43 -8.21
N GLN A 249 7.79 -12.44 -7.42
CA GLN A 249 6.85 -11.32 -7.34
C GLN A 249 7.50 -10.10 -6.67
N ALA A 250 8.27 -10.33 -5.61
CA ALA A 250 9.00 -9.27 -4.92
C ALA A 250 9.96 -8.53 -5.88
N LEU A 251 10.68 -9.27 -6.73
CA LEU A 251 11.57 -8.70 -7.74
C LEU A 251 10.81 -7.82 -8.73
N GLU A 252 9.70 -8.31 -9.28
CA GLU A 252 8.86 -7.52 -10.20
C GLU A 252 8.37 -6.22 -9.56
N SER A 253 7.88 -6.30 -8.32
CA SER A 253 7.39 -5.14 -7.57
C SER A 253 8.53 -4.16 -7.25
N LEU A 254 9.71 -4.65 -6.86
CA LEU A 254 10.84 -3.79 -6.50
C LEU A 254 11.43 -3.07 -7.73
N ILE A 255 11.43 -3.71 -8.90
CA ILE A 255 11.81 -3.05 -10.17
C ILE A 255 10.86 -1.89 -10.49
N LYS A 256 9.54 -2.09 -10.31
CA LYS A 256 8.54 -1.01 -10.49
C LYS A 256 8.77 0.12 -9.49
N CYS A 257 9.00 -0.22 -8.22
CA CYS A 257 9.36 0.73 -7.17
C CYS A 257 10.58 1.58 -7.56
N LYS A 258 11.69 0.95 -7.95
CA LYS A 258 12.92 1.65 -8.36
C LYS A 258 12.64 2.61 -9.51
N SER A 259 11.94 2.16 -10.56
CA SER A 259 11.63 3.02 -11.72
C SER A 259 10.76 4.22 -11.36
N SER A 260 9.75 4.05 -10.50
CA SER A 260 8.91 5.15 -10.04
C SER A 260 9.67 6.10 -9.11
N ALA A 261 10.49 5.56 -8.21
CA ALA A 261 11.33 6.36 -7.30
C ALA A 261 12.34 7.23 -8.06
N GLU A 262 13.04 6.68 -9.07
CA GLU A 262 13.98 7.43 -9.90
C GLU A 262 13.30 8.59 -10.64
N LYS A 263 12.11 8.36 -11.21
CA LYS A 263 11.33 9.40 -11.88
C LYS A 263 10.89 10.50 -10.93
N GLU A 264 10.41 10.14 -9.74
CA GLU A 264 9.98 11.10 -8.72
C GLU A 264 11.16 11.92 -8.20
N CYS A 265 12.33 11.31 -7.99
CA CYS A 265 13.51 12.01 -7.49
C CYS A 265 14.04 13.08 -8.46
N ILE A 266 13.80 12.94 -9.78
CA ILE A 266 14.11 14.00 -10.76
C ILE A 266 13.25 15.24 -10.53
N ILE A 267 11.99 15.05 -10.11
CA ILE A 267 10.99 16.11 -9.93
C ILE A 267 11.10 16.71 -8.52
N ASN A 268 11.32 15.86 -7.52
CA ASN A 268 11.38 16.22 -6.11
C ASN A 268 12.57 15.54 -5.40
N ASN A 269 13.68 16.29 -5.28
CA ASN A 269 14.88 15.81 -4.59
C ASN A 269 14.69 15.51 -3.09
N ASN A 270 13.59 15.97 -2.47
CA ASN A 270 13.28 15.72 -1.05
C ASN A 270 12.41 14.46 -0.83
N HIS A 271 12.19 13.66 -1.88
CA HIS A 271 11.43 12.42 -1.80
C HIS A 271 12.02 11.43 -0.77
N SER A 272 11.15 10.71 -0.05
CA SER A 272 11.54 9.78 1.02
C SER A 272 12.52 8.70 0.58
N LEU A 273 12.41 8.23 -0.68
CA LEU A 273 13.29 7.22 -1.26
C LEU A 273 14.56 7.77 -1.93
N ALA A 274 14.75 9.09 -2.02
CA ALA A 274 15.92 9.67 -2.69
C ALA A 274 17.24 9.19 -2.05
N LYS A 275 17.28 9.15 -0.71
CA LYS A 275 18.43 8.61 0.05
C LYS A 275 18.59 7.09 -0.04
N HIS A 276 17.61 6.39 -0.61
CA HIS A 276 17.55 4.94 -0.65
C HIS A 276 17.75 4.34 -2.05
N LEU A 277 17.95 5.14 -3.11
CA LEU A 277 18.09 4.62 -4.48
C LEU A 277 19.23 3.58 -4.61
N LYS A 278 20.37 3.82 -3.95
CA LYS A 278 21.52 2.89 -3.99
C LYS A 278 21.19 1.55 -3.31
N ILE A 279 20.46 1.57 -2.19
CA ILE A 279 20.09 0.32 -1.50
C ILE A 279 18.99 -0.43 -2.28
N LEU A 280 18.05 0.28 -2.90
CA LEU A 280 17.05 -0.33 -3.80
C LEU A 280 17.71 -1.06 -4.96
N GLU A 281 18.74 -0.45 -5.57
CA GLU A 281 19.51 -1.10 -6.63
C GLU A 281 20.16 -2.40 -6.16
N LYS A 282 20.81 -2.38 -4.99
CA LYS A 282 21.39 -3.59 -4.39
C LYS A 282 20.36 -4.66 -4.08
N GLN A 283 19.23 -4.28 -3.50
CA GLN A 283 18.14 -5.23 -3.24
C GLN A 283 17.59 -5.87 -4.53
N VAL A 284 17.49 -5.12 -5.62
CA VAL A 284 17.11 -5.67 -6.93
C VAL A 284 18.16 -6.66 -7.44
N GLU A 285 19.46 -6.35 -7.31
CA GLU A 285 20.55 -7.27 -7.65
C GLU A 285 20.46 -8.57 -6.84
N CYS A 286 20.28 -8.49 -5.53
CA CYS A 286 20.12 -9.65 -4.66
C CYS A 286 18.89 -10.49 -5.03
N LEU A 287 17.74 -9.84 -5.28
CA LEU A 287 16.51 -10.55 -5.65
C LEU A 287 16.61 -11.22 -7.03
N LYS A 288 17.40 -10.70 -7.96
CA LYS A 288 17.69 -11.39 -9.23
C LYS A 288 18.43 -12.69 -8.98
N VAL A 289 19.52 -12.63 -8.18
CA VAL A 289 20.28 -13.83 -7.80
C VAL A 289 19.36 -14.86 -7.14
N LEU A 290 18.55 -14.43 -6.17
CA LEU A 290 17.61 -15.31 -5.47
C LEU A 290 16.50 -15.87 -6.36
N ASN A 291 16.09 -15.14 -7.40
CA ASN A 291 15.07 -15.58 -8.34
C ASN A 291 15.63 -16.61 -9.35
N ASP A 292 16.90 -16.46 -9.74
CA ASP A 292 17.59 -17.38 -10.65
C ASP A 292 17.90 -18.72 -9.96
N VAL A 293 18.12 -18.70 -8.64
CA VAL A 293 18.08 -19.90 -7.80
C VAL A 293 16.63 -20.37 -7.76
N ASP A 294 16.22 -21.25 -8.67
CA ASP A 294 14.87 -21.81 -8.71
C ASP A 294 14.57 -22.63 -7.43
N LEU A 295 14.14 -21.92 -6.37
CA LEU A 295 13.82 -22.48 -5.06
C LEU A 295 12.65 -23.47 -5.12
N LYS A 296 11.92 -23.57 -6.24
CA LYS A 296 10.81 -24.50 -6.42
C LYS A 296 11.26 -25.85 -7.00
N ASN A 297 12.39 -25.88 -7.73
CA ASN A 297 12.97 -27.09 -8.34
C ASN A 297 14.40 -27.39 -7.82
N THR A 298 14.60 -27.27 -6.50
CA THR A 298 15.92 -27.40 -5.85
C THR A 298 16.65 -28.71 -6.12
N ASN A 299 15.95 -29.80 -6.46
CA ASN A 299 16.57 -31.09 -6.75
C ASN A 299 17.38 -31.12 -8.05
N GLU A 300 17.07 -30.26 -9.03
CA GLU A 300 17.75 -30.25 -10.33
C GLU A 300 18.94 -29.27 -10.36
N ASN A 301 18.94 -28.25 -9.49
CA ASN A 301 19.90 -27.14 -9.51
C ASN A 301 20.61 -26.89 -8.16
N LYS A 302 20.88 -27.94 -7.36
CA LYS A 302 21.57 -27.81 -6.05
C LYS A 302 22.91 -27.05 -6.14
N GLY A 303 23.68 -27.22 -7.22
CA GLY A 303 24.93 -26.48 -7.41
C GLY A 303 24.73 -24.96 -7.37
N LEU A 304 23.82 -24.44 -8.21
CA LEU A 304 23.49 -23.02 -8.27
C LEU A 304 22.95 -22.50 -6.92
N LEU A 305 22.17 -23.31 -6.21
CA LEU A 305 21.69 -22.99 -4.87
C LEU A 305 22.85 -22.79 -3.88
N PHE A 306 23.81 -23.72 -3.84
CA PHE A 306 24.94 -23.65 -2.91
C PHE A 306 25.99 -22.60 -3.31
N ASP A 307 26.07 -22.25 -4.60
CA ASP A 307 26.90 -21.16 -5.10
C ASP A 307 26.40 -19.78 -4.67
N ASN A 308 25.12 -19.65 -4.30
CA ASN A 308 24.48 -18.39 -3.91
C ASN A 308 23.80 -18.48 -2.53
N ILE A 309 24.15 -19.47 -1.71
CA ILE A 309 23.45 -19.79 -0.47
C ILE A 309 23.54 -18.68 0.58
N GLU A 310 24.59 -17.86 0.52
CA GLU A 310 24.77 -16.70 1.39
C GLU A 310 23.61 -15.71 1.26
N TYR A 311 23.07 -15.48 0.07
CA TYR A 311 21.93 -14.57 -0.12
C TYR A 311 20.69 -15.10 0.61
N ILE A 312 20.49 -16.42 0.61
CA ILE A 312 19.37 -17.04 1.31
C ILE A 312 19.60 -16.98 2.82
N ILE A 313 20.81 -17.28 3.28
CA ILE A 313 21.19 -17.19 4.70
C ILE A 313 20.91 -15.79 5.24
N PHE A 314 21.37 -14.74 4.54
CA PHE A 314 21.19 -13.37 5.00
C PHE A 314 19.76 -12.84 4.80
N MET A 315 19.04 -13.31 3.78
CA MET A 315 17.59 -13.05 3.66
C MET A 315 16.83 -13.61 4.86
N LEU A 316 17.09 -14.86 5.26
CA LEU A 316 16.47 -15.47 6.43
C LEU A 316 16.89 -14.78 7.72
N TYR A 317 18.15 -14.32 7.81
CA TYR A 317 18.65 -13.57 8.96
C TYR A 317 17.89 -12.26 9.12
N GLN A 318 17.72 -11.49 8.04
CA GLN A 318 16.95 -10.25 8.07
C GLN A 318 15.47 -10.49 8.38
N ASN A 319 14.89 -11.60 7.90
CA ASN A 319 13.54 -12.01 8.30
C ASN A 319 13.48 -12.32 9.81
N ALA A 320 14.47 -13.01 10.36
CA ALA A 320 14.54 -13.32 11.79
C ALA A 320 14.60 -12.05 12.64
N LEU A 321 15.37 -11.04 12.22
CA LEU A 321 15.44 -9.74 12.89
C LEU A 321 14.10 -8.99 12.84
N ARG A 322 13.36 -9.07 11.73
CA ARG A 322 12.00 -8.50 11.65
C ARG A 322 11.04 -9.20 12.61
N ARG A 323 11.07 -10.53 12.68
CA ARG A 323 10.26 -11.31 13.65
C ARG A 323 10.61 -10.97 15.09
N GLU A 324 11.90 -10.77 15.40
CA GLU A 324 12.35 -10.28 16.70
C GLU A 324 11.75 -8.90 17.04
N GLN A 325 11.80 -7.95 16.11
CA GLN A 325 11.22 -6.62 16.31
C GLN A 325 9.71 -6.67 16.55
N GLN A 326 9.01 -7.66 15.97
CA GLN A 326 7.59 -7.95 16.21
C GLN A 326 7.32 -8.71 17.53
N GLY A 327 8.36 -9.11 18.29
CA GLY A 327 8.24 -9.94 19.49
C GLY A 327 7.92 -11.42 19.21
N LYS A 328 8.03 -11.86 17.94
CA LYS A 328 7.73 -13.24 17.51
C LYS A 328 8.96 -14.14 17.63
N TYR A 329 9.46 -14.33 18.84
CA TYR A 329 10.73 -15.03 19.12
C TYR A 329 10.77 -16.49 18.66
N GLU A 330 9.64 -17.19 18.69
CA GLU A 330 9.55 -18.57 18.21
C GLU A 330 9.83 -18.64 16.70
N MET A 331 9.17 -17.78 15.91
CA MET A 331 9.36 -17.71 14.45
C MET A 331 10.79 -17.24 14.10
N ALA A 332 11.29 -16.24 14.82
CA ALA A 332 12.67 -15.79 14.67
C ALA A 332 13.67 -16.94 14.93
N SER A 333 13.44 -17.75 15.96
CA SER A 333 14.28 -18.90 16.29
C SER A 333 14.29 -19.95 15.18
N LEU A 334 13.13 -20.29 14.60
CA LEU A 334 13.07 -21.25 13.48
C LEU A 334 13.95 -20.83 12.29
N LEU A 335 13.93 -19.54 11.96
CA LEU A 335 14.78 -18.97 10.90
C LEU A 335 16.26 -19.09 11.25
N LEU A 336 16.64 -18.78 12.49
CA LEU A 336 18.02 -18.94 12.99
C LEU A 336 18.49 -20.41 12.99
N TYR A 337 17.61 -21.36 13.33
CA TYR A 337 17.91 -22.80 13.20
C TYR A 337 18.18 -23.18 11.75
N ARG A 338 17.35 -22.71 10.82
CA ARG A 338 17.54 -22.98 9.40
C ARG A 338 18.87 -22.41 8.89
N ILE A 339 19.26 -21.21 9.35
CA ILE A 339 20.56 -20.61 9.01
C ILE A 339 21.72 -21.47 9.50
N LEU A 340 21.69 -21.94 10.76
CA LEU A 340 22.73 -22.84 11.28
C LEU A 340 22.87 -24.12 10.45
N GLU A 341 21.75 -24.70 10.03
CA GLU A 341 21.73 -25.89 9.18
C GLU A 341 22.30 -25.60 7.79
N MET A 342 21.86 -24.51 7.15
CA MET A 342 22.32 -24.12 5.82
C MET A 342 23.82 -23.83 5.78
N MET A 343 24.40 -23.23 6.84
CA MET A 343 25.85 -23.05 6.93
C MET A 343 26.60 -24.39 6.96
N SER A 344 26.12 -25.36 7.76
CA SER A 344 26.71 -26.70 7.78
C SER A 344 26.56 -27.42 6.44
N GLN A 345 25.38 -27.32 5.81
CA GLN A 345 25.11 -27.92 4.50
C GLN A 345 26.05 -27.33 3.43
N SER A 346 26.22 -26.00 3.41
CA SER A 346 27.12 -25.32 2.49
C SER A 346 28.57 -25.78 2.63
N ARG A 347 29.10 -25.85 3.86
CA ARG A 347 30.49 -26.26 4.11
C ARG A 347 30.76 -27.72 3.75
N LEU A 348 29.77 -28.58 3.88
CA LEU A 348 29.85 -29.98 3.46
C LEU A 348 29.72 -30.10 1.94
N TRP A 349 28.85 -29.31 1.31
CA TRP A 349 28.69 -29.26 -0.15
C TRP A 349 29.99 -28.91 -0.87
N GLU A 350 30.73 -27.92 -0.37
CA GLU A 350 32.06 -27.55 -0.91
C GLU A 350 33.10 -28.68 -0.82
N ARG A 351 32.81 -29.72 -0.03
CA ARG A 351 33.63 -30.92 0.12
C ARG A 351 33.07 -32.12 -0.64
N GLY A 352 32.10 -31.89 -1.54
CA GLY A 352 31.46 -32.92 -2.34
C GLY A 352 30.40 -33.74 -1.60
N ILE A 353 29.92 -33.26 -0.44
CA ILE A 353 28.89 -33.93 0.34
C ILE A 353 27.52 -33.28 0.14
N ASP A 354 26.58 -34.04 -0.43
CA ASP A 354 25.16 -33.74 -0.36
C ASP A 354 24.57 -34.33 0.93
N THR A 355 24.13 -33.47 1.84
CA THR A 355 23.63 -33.89 3.16
C THR A 355 22.32 -34.67 3.10
N GLU A 356 21.58 -34.59 1.98
CA GLU A 356 20.30 -35.32 1.82
C GLU A 356 20.49 -36.72 1.24
N LYS A 357 21.58 -36.97 0.50
CA LYS A 357 21.88 -38.26 -0.11
C LYS A 357 23.38 -38.43 -0.19
N ILE A 358 23.94 -39.11 0.81
CA ILE A 358 25.37 -39.37 0.86
C ILE A 358 25.69 -40.83 0.53
N THR A 359 26.75 -41.04 -0.25
CA THR A 359 27.31 -42.37 -0.53
C THR A 359 28.61 -42.60 0.26
N GLU A 360 29.03 -43.86 0.36
CA GLU A 360 30.28 -44.23 1.03
C GLU A 360 31.52 -43.62 0.36
N GLU A 361 31.48 -43.47 -0.97
CA GLU A 361 32.52 -42.79 -1.75
C GLU A 361 32.63 -41.31 -1.37
N GLN A 362 31.52 -40.63 -1.10
CA GLN A 362 31.52 -39.23 -0.67
C GLN A 362 32.09 -39.05 0.73
N TYR A 363 31.87 -40.01 1.65
CA TYR A 363 32.56 -39.99 2.94
C TYR A 363 34.07 -40.13 2.79
N SER A 364 34.52 -40.99 1.87
CA SER A 364 35.94 -41.17 1.57
C SER A 364 36.59 -39.90 1.01
N ALA A 365 35.82 -39.05 0.31
CA ALA A 365 36.28 -37.76 -0.23
C ALA A 365 36.66 -36.73 0.86
N LEU A 366 36.29 -36.94 2.12
CA LEU A 366 36.69 -36.09 3.25
C LEU A 366 38.16 -36.23 3.67
N GLY A 367 38.95 -37.07 2.98
CA GLY A 367 40.35 -37.31 3.32
C GLY A 367 40.53 -38.17 4.57
N MET A 368 39.51 -38.95 4.94
CA MET A 368 39.53 -39.89 6.05
C MET A 368 38.80 -41.18 5.65
N ASN A 369 39.33 -42.33 6.08
CA ASN A 369 38.65 -43.61 5.90
C ASN A 369 37.28 -43.58 6.62
N PRO A 370 36.17 -44.02 5.99
CA PRO A 370 34.84 -44.08 6.62
C PRO A 370 34.81 -44.76 7.99
N GLU A 371 35.58 -45.81 8.20
CA GLU A 371 35.66 -46.54 9.47
C GLU A 371 36.27 -45.67 10.59
N ASP A 372 37.36 -44.95 10.26
CA ASP A 372 38.01 -44.02 11.18
C ASP A 372 37.11 -42.82 11.49
N LEU A 373 36.37 -42.34 10.48
CA LEU A 373 35.38 -41.28 10.65
C LEU A 373 34.26 -41.72 11.58
N LEU A 374 33.71 -42.93 11.40
CA LEU A 374 32.69 -43.50 12.27
C LEU A 374 33.17 -43.61 13.72
N GLN A 375 34.40 -44.09 13.93
CA GLN A 375 34.99 -44.18 15.27
C GLN A 375 35.10 -42.79 15.93
N LYS A 376 35.57 -41.77 15.21
CA LYS A 376 35.66 -40.38 15.72
C LYS A 376 34.29 -39.76 15.98
N VAL A 377 33.32 -40.00 15.10
CA VAL A 377 31.92 -39.59 15.31
C VAL A 377 31.37 -40.22 16.59
N ASN A 378 31.51 -41.53 16.75
CA ASN A 378 31.03 -42.26 17.93
C ASN A 378 31.71 -41.81 19.22
N TYR A 379 33.00 -41.48 19.13
CA TYR A 379 33.72 -40.87 20.24
C TYR A 379 33.09 -39.54 20.67
N ILE A 380 32.85 -38.61 19.74
CA ILE A 380 32.20 -37.32 20.05
C ILE A 380 30.77 -37.52 20.54
N LYS A 381 29.96 -38.35 19.86
CA LYS A 381 28.58 -38.67 20.26
C LYS A 381 28.51 -39.18 21.70
N ARG A 382 29.39 -40.09 22.08
CA ARG A 382 29.49 -40.58 23.47
C ARG A 382 29.80 -39.45 24.47
N LYS A 383 30.72 -38.53 24.13
CA LYS A 383 31.11 -37.41 25.01
C LYS A 383 30.01 -36.35 25.19
N ILE A 384 29.09 -36.26 24.24
CA ILE A 384 27.91 -35.38 24.31
C ILE A 384 26.63 -36.09 24.76
N GLY A 385 26.72 -37.36 25.16
CA GLY A 385 25.58 -38.16 25.62
C GLY A 385 24.58 -38.53 24.52
N GLU A 386 25.05 -38.67 23.28
CA GLU A 386 24.29 -39.20 22.14
C GLU A 386 24.55 -40.70 21.96
N LYS A 387 23.57 -41.42 21.40
CA LYS A 387 23.72 -42.84 21.05
C LYS A 387 24.78 -43.01 19.96
N GLN A 388 25.58 -44.06 20.04
CA GLN A 388 26.53 -44.41 18.99
C GLN A 388 25.80 -44.92 17.75
N LEU A 389 26.44 -44.79 16.60
CA LEU A 389 25.98 -45.26 15.30
C LEU A 389 26.66 -46.58 14.96
N GLU A 390 25.91 -47.49 14.36
CA GLU A 390 26.45 -48.74 13.81
C GLU A 390 27.12 -48.52 12.45
N ALA A 391 26.66 -47.52 11.69
CA ALA A 391 27.20 -47.11 10.40
C ALA A 391 27.04 -45.60 10.22
N LEU A 392 27.81 -45.01 9.30
CA LEU A 392 27.61 -43.61 8.92
C LEU A 392 26.23 -43.44 8.25
N PRO A 393 25.51 -42.35 8.54
CA PRO A 393 24.14 -42.19 8.07
C PRO A 393 24.09 -41.82 6.58
N SER A 394 23.02 -42.22 5.90
CA SER A 394 22.73 -41.82 4.51
C SER A 394 22.21 -40.37 4.37
N GLU A 395 21.82 -39.76 5.49
CA GLU A 395 21.38 -38.37 5.61
C GLU A 395 22.07 -37.69 6.81
N ILE A 396 22.53 -36.46 6.62
CA ILE A 396 23.26 -35.71 7.64
C ILE A 396 22.35 -34.66 8.26
N SER A 397 21.96 -34.89 9.52
CA SER A 397 21.27 -33.88 10.34
C SER A 397 22.19 -32.72 10.73
N LEU A 398 21.61 -31.57 11.11
CA LEU A 398 22.32 -30.40 11.65
C LEU A 398 23.44 -30.77 12.65
N LEU A 399 23.12 -31.52 13.70
CA LEU A 399 24.11 -31.88 14.72
C LEU A 399 25.23 -32.78 14.14
N MET A 400 24.86 -33.73 13.29
CA MET A 400 25.83 -34.62 12.64
C MET A 400 26.77 -33.83 11.71
N GLY A 401 26.23 -32.85 10.98
CA GLY A 401 27.02 -32.01 10.07
C GLY A 401 28.12 -31.24 10.82
N TYR A 402 27.78 -30.60 11.93
CA TYR A 402 28.79 -29.92 12.76
C TYR A 402 29.79 -30.87 13.43
N ILE A 403 29.38 -32.11 13.78
CA ILE A 403 30.32 -33.14 14.26
C ILE A 403 31.33 -33.48 13.18
N ILE A 404 30.87 -33.76 11.94
CA ILE A 404 31.75 -34.09 10.81
C ILE A 404 32.68 -32.92 10.50
N LEU A 405 32.15 -31.70 10.39
CA LEU A 405 32.94 -30.49 10.16
C LEU A 405 34.00 -30.28 11.24
N GLY A 406 33.69 -30.56 12.51
CA GLY A 406 34.65 -30.51 13.61
C GLY A 406 35.76 -31.56 13.50
N ILE A 407 35.44 -32.80 13.09
CA ILE A 407 36.41 -33.88 12.93
C ILE A 407 37.41 -33.57 11.82
N ILE A 408 36.94 -33.00 10.72
CA ILE A 408 37.78 -32.61 9.58
C ILE A 408 38.42 -31.22 9.75
N ARG A 409 38.25 -30.60 10.92
CA ARG A 409 38.79 -29.27 11.28
C ARG A 409 38.38 -28.17 10.29
N ASP A 410 37.11 -28.14 9.89
CA ASP A 410 36.60 -27.02 9.10
C ASP A 410 36.63 -25.72 9.90
N SER A 411 37.05 -24.63 9.26
CA SER A 411 37.20 -23.30 9.85
C SER A 411 35.90 -22.75 10.48
N LEU A 412 34.72 -23.21 10.05
CA LEU A 412 33.45 -22.80 10.65
C LEU A 412 33.36 -23.16 12.14
N ILE A 413 33.93 -24.30 12.54
CA ILE A 413 33.83 -24.83 13.91
C ILE A 413 35.18 -25.25 14.50
N GLU A 414 36.29 -24.96 13.83
CA GLU A 414 37.63 -25.30 14.33
C GLU A 414 37.86 -24.71 15.73
N THR A 415 38.57 -25.48 16.56
CA THR A 415 38.95 -25.09 17.93
C THR A 415 40.36 -25.58 18.23
N GLU A 416 41.02 -24.94 19.20
CA GLU A 416 42.40 -25.28 19.60
C GLU A 416 42.57 -26.73 20.07
N ASN A 417 41.53 -27.34 20.63
CA ASN A 417 41.59 -28.70 21.15
C ASN A 417 40.21 -29.38 21.18
N GLU A 418 40.25 -30.69 21.29
CA GLU A 418 39.07 -31.55 21.26
C GLU A 418 38.05 -31.26 22.37
N ASN A 419 38.49 -30.86 23.57
CA ASN A 419 37.58 -30.53 24.66
C ASN A 419 36.74 -29.28 24.34
N LYS A 420 37.35 -28.27 23.70
CA LYS A 420 36.64 -27.08 23.21
C LYS A 420 35.66 -27.44 22.10
N LEU A 421 36.04 -28.32 21.16
CA LEU A 421 35.13 -28.82 20.12
C LEU A 421 33.90 -29.51 20.75
N ILE A 422 34.11 -30.44 21.68
CA ILE A 422 33.02 -31.12 22.39
C ILE A 422 32.09 -30.10 23.09
N GLY A 423 32.65 -29.04 23.68
CA GLY A 423 31.89 -27.93 24.26
C GLY A 423 30.96 -27.25 23.24
N LYS A 424 31.48 -26.88 22.05
CA LYS A 424 30.68 -26.29 20.97
C LYS A 424 29.60 -27.22 20.45
N ILE A 425 29.91 -28.50 20.27
CA ILE A 425 28.92 -29.49 19.83
C ILE A 425 27.81 -29.65 20.88
N LYS A 426 28.13 -29.59 22.19
CA LYS A 426 27.11 -29.57 23.26
C LYS A 426 26.24 -28.33 23.20
N GLU A 427 26.82 -27.16 22.92
CA GLU A 427 26.06 -25.92 22.76
C GLU A 427 25.06 -26.03 21.60
N ILE A 428 25.54 -26.44 20.41
CA ILE A 428 24.68 -26.66 19.23
C ILE A 428 23.58 -27.68 19.56
N LYS A 429 23.94 -28.81 20.18
CA LYS A 429 22.97 -29.82 20.63
C LYS A 429 21.90 -29.21 21.53
N GLY A 430 22.29 -28.36 22.49
CA GLY A 430 21.37 -27.66 23.38
C GLY A 430 20.35 -26.82 22.61
N LYS A 431 20.80 -26.11 21.55
CA LYS A 431 19.90 -25.37 20.66
C LYS A 431 18.96 -26.34 19.92
N VAL A 432 19.47 -27.42 19.29
CA VAL A 432 18.61 -28.41 18.60
C VAL A 432 17.51 -28.97 19.51
N ILE A 433 17.84 -29.27 20.77
CA ILE A 433 16.86 -29.73 21.76
C ILE A 433 15.81 -28.64 22.06
N SER A 434 16.26 -27.39 22.29
CA SER A 434 15.36 -26.26 22.50
C SER A 434 14.36 -26.10 21.36
N ARG A 435 14.81 -26.20 20.09
CA ARG A 435 13.94 -26.20 18.92
C ARG A 435 12.92 -27.33 18.96
N ASN A 436 13.37 -28.55 19.21
CA ASN A 436 12.52 -29.73 19.15
C ASN A 436 11.41 -29.70 20.22
N ASN A 437 11.69 -29.07 21.37
CA ASN A 437 10.70 -28.86 22.42
C ASN A 437 9.75 -27.68 22.14
N GLY A 438 10.05 -26.84 21.15
CA GLY A 438 9.25 -25.69 20.75
C GLY A 438 7.92 -26.07 20.11
N ILE A 439 6.95 -25.16 20.20
CA ILE A 439 5.56 -25.36 19.75
C ILE A 439 5.43 -25.57 18.23
N PHE A 440 6.37 -25.04 17.43
CA PHE A 440 6.39 -25.23 15.97
C PHE A 440 7.25 -26.43 15.51
N ALA A 441 7.71 -27.28 16.43
CA ALA A 441 8.44 -28.49 16.10
C ALA A 441 7.69 -29.74 16.61
N HIS A 442 8.15 -30.32 17.72
CA HIS A 442 7.59 -31.57 18.27
C HIS A 442 7.14 -31.43 19.72
N GLY A 443 7.25 -30.24 20.32
CA GLY A 443 6.92 -30.00 21.73
C GLY A 443 5.87 -28.92 21.93
N PHE A 444 5.82 -28.38 23.16
CA PHE A 444 4.82 -27.41 23.62
C PHE A 444 5.43 -26.22 24.39
N GLN A 445 6.76 -26.10 24.41
CA GLN A 445 7.44 -25.00 25.07
C GLN A 445 7.42 -23.75 24.19
N PHE A 446 7.35 -22.58 24.82
CA PHE A 446 7.45 -21.30 24.14
C PHE A 446 8.86 -20.74 24.33
N GLN A 447 9.43 -20.19 23.27
CA GLN A 447 10.71 -19.50 23.34
C GLN A 447 10.58 -18.13 24.00
N GLU A 448 11.28 -17.94 25.12
CA GLU A 448 11.43 -16.65 25.78
C GLU A 448 12.50 -15.77 25.11
N LYS A 449 12.39 -14.45 25.31
CA LYS A 449 13.30 -13.45 24.75
C LYS A 449 14.77 -13.73 25.09
N GLU A 450 15.09 -14.00 26.35
CA GLU A 450 16.48 -14.25 26.79
C GLU A 450 17.07 -15.50 26.12
N GLY A 451 16.28 -16.56 26.00
CA GLY A 451 16.68 -17.78 25.29
C GLY A 451 16.93 -17.53 23.81
N TYR A 452 16.09 -16.72 23.17
CA TYR A 452 16.25 -16.29 21.78
C TYR A 452 17.51 -15.43 21.59
N GLU A 453 17.75 -14.43 22.45
CA GLU A 453 18.92 -13.55 22.35
C GLU A 453 20.22 -14.34 22.43
N LYS A 454 20.35 -15.23 23.43
CA LYS A 454 21.48 -16.16 23.56
C LYS A 454 21.63 -17.11 22.36
N PHE A 455 20.54 -17.41 21.65
CA PHE A 455 20.61 -18.24 20.46
C PHE A 455 21.05 -17.44 19.23
N LYS A 456 20.50 -16.23 19.04
CA LYS A 456 20.92 -15.29 18.02
C LYS A 456 22.41 -14.97 18.12
N GLU A 457 22.94 -14.74 19.32
CA GLU A 457 24.37 -14.51 19.54
C GLU A 457 25.22 -15.67 19.02
N THR A 458 24.88 -16.91 19.37
CA THR A 458 25.56 -18.11 18.85
C THR A 458 25.49 -18.14 17.31
N VAL A 459 24.31 -17.96 16.71
CA VAL A 459 24.14 -18.03 15.25
C VAL A 459 24.95 -16.94 14.54
N VAL A 460 24.95 -15.71 15.07
CA VAL A 460 25.73 -14.59 14.53
C VAL A 460 27.24 -14.86 14.62
N GLU A 461 27.73 -15.49 15.69
CA GLU A 461 29.14 -15.93 15.77
C GLU A 461 29.48 -16.88 14.61
N TYR A 462 28.63 -17.88 14.35
CA TYR A 462 28.84 -18.82 13.26
C TYR A 462 28.72 -18.15 11.88
N MET A 463 27.78 -17.21 11.70
CA MET A 463 27.66 -16.45 10.45
C MET A 463 28.90 -15.62 10.17
N LYS A 464 29.49 -14.97 11.19
CA LYS A 464 30.75 -14.22 11.02
C LYS A 464 31.90 -15.13 10.58
N LYS A 465 32.05 -16.30 11.19
CA LYS A 465 33.05 -17.31 10.79
C LYS A 465 32.81 -17.87 9.40
N TYR A 466 31.56 -18.07 9.04
CA TYR A 466 31.15 -18.49 7.71
C TYR A 466 31.56 -17.43 6.67
N CYS A 467 31.28 -16.15 6.93
CA CYS A 467 31.69 -15.03 6.11
C CYS A 467 33.23 -14.92 5.98
N GLU A 468 33.97 -15.03 7.08
CA GLU A 468 35.44 -15.04 7.08
C GLU A 468 35.98 -16.17 6.17
N THR A 469 35.41 -17.36 6.29
CA THR A 469 35.80 -18.54 5.50
C THR A 469 35.53 -18.35 4.01
N LYS A 470 34.42 -17.69 3.67
CA LYS A 470 33.99 -17.42 2.30
C LYS A 470 34.57 -16.13 1.72
N SER A 471 35.32 -15.37 2.51
CA SER A 471 35.79 -14.01 2.16
C SER A 471 34.67 -13.04 1.79
N ILE A 472 33.55 -13.11 2.50
CA ILE A 472 32.37 -12.25 2.33
C ILE A 472 32.32 -11.23 3.48
N SER A 473 31.94 -9.99 3.20
CA SER A 473 31.71 -8.96 4.22
C SER A 473 30.33 -9.15 4.87
N PHE A 474 30.30 -9.54 6.16
CA PHE A 474 29.05 -9.70 6.91
C PHE A 474 28.21 -8.42 6.92
N ASP A 475 28.84 -7.27 7.19
CA ASP A 475 28.13 -6.00 7.33
C ASP A 475 27.58 -5.49 6.00
N GLU A 476 28.28 -5.73 4.89
CA GLU A 476 27.86 -5.31 3.55
C GLU A 476 26.63 -6.09 3.10
N ILE A 477 26.70 -7.43 3.05
CA ILE A 477 25.58 -8.26 2.60
C ILE A 477 24.37 -8.15 3.54
N SER A 478 24.61 -8.04 4.86
CA SER A 478 23.56 -7.81 5.83
C SER A 478 22.82 -6.50 5.55
N LYS A 479 23.55 -5.41 5.30
CA LYS A 479 22.96 -4.10 4.99
C LYS A 479 22.24 -4.09 3.66
N GLU A 480 22.75 -4.77 2.64
CA GLU A 480 22.11 -4.85 1.32
C GLU A 480 20.74 -5.54 1.36
N LEU A 481 20.56 -6.49 2.28
CA LEU A 481 19.31 -7.24 2.46
C LEU A 481 18.40 -6.66 3.57
N GLU A 482 18.85 -5.62 4.27
CA GLU A 482 18.04 -4.92 5.28
C GLU A 482 16.94 -4.11 4.62
N PHE A 483 15.69 -4.28 5.06
CA PHE A 483 14.56 -3.55 4.49
C PHE A 483 14.65 -2.07 4.86
N ILE A 484 14.37 -1.21 3.88
CA ILE A 484 14.29 0.23 4.06
C ILE A 484 13.25 0.56 5.11
N ARG A 485 13.54 1.59 5.92
CA ARG A 485 12.60 2.25 6.82
C ARG A 485 12.33 3.66 6.29
N LEU A 486 11.06 4.05 6.21
CA LEU A 486 10.61 5.32 5.64
C LEU A 486 10.69 6.48 6.64
#